data_AF-A0A938K8P4-F1
#
_entry.id   AF-A0A938K8P4-F1
#
_cell.length_a   1.000
_cell.length_b   1.000
_cell.length_c   1.000
_cell.angle_alpha   90.00
_cell.angle_beta   90.00
_cell.angle_gamma   90.00
#
_symmetry.space_group_name_H-M   'P 1'
#
loop_
_entity.id
_entity.type
_entity.pdbx_description
1 polymer ?
#
loop_
_entity_poly.entity_id
_entity_poly.type
_entity_poly.pdbx_seq_one_letter_code
_entity_poly.pdbx_strand_id
1 'polypeptide(L)'
;MKYAFLIALREYLENAKTKGFWIGLFLFPAIIFGSMQVPVWLEKKGTPTRHFVLVDPSGQFERVAVDALEKNHQRRVIQELQAYARKHSQNRSATSGPPAQAVSGTSAARKSIEPLLRELSATTPDALERFQRQGGQKFYLEQLQPFLDPAAPAFEEPRRRFQRAELPAGLKPDMEWATLTQELRAYLRGGKEVSVNGHASELFAAILIPADIEKRIVRPGVTATLVPDPAKGVEYWSGNLADTELREQVERAINEEIRRREFVLRGMDLATIQQVQRTHVPLADLNPKKEEGQERVSRVDVMRQWAPTAFVYLLWIAIFSIVQMLLNNTIEEAEKAKQQHPCADYPDQPSHASPHLPWVVITGG
;
A
#
# COMPACT_ATOMS: atom_id res chain seq x y z
N MET A 1 -7.52 52.78 9.11
CA MET A 1 -7.15 51.38 9.44
C MET A 1 -8.17 50.67 10.33
N LYS A 2 -8.48 51.17 11.55
CA LYS A 2 -9.45 50.50 12.46
C LYS A 2 -10.86 50.30 11.87
N TYR A 3 -11.40 51.31 11.18
CA TYR A 3 -12.75 51.23 10.58
C TYR A 3 -12.84 50.24 9.42
N ALA A 4 -11.84 50.20 8.53
CA ALA A 4 -11.79 49.23 7.45
C ALA A 4 -11.73 47.78 7.97
N PHE A 5 -10.98 47.54 9.04
CA PHE A 5 -10.94 46.22 9.70
C PHE A 5 -12.30 45.82 10.32
N LEU A 6 -13.00 46.76 10.96
CA LEU A 6 -14.32 46.50 11.55
C LEU A 6 -15.39 46.20 10.49
N ILE A 7 -15.32 46.88 9.34
CA ILE A 7 -16.20 46.64 8.20
C ILE A 7 -15.92 45.25 7.61
N ALA A 8 -14.66 44.95 7.32
CA ALA A 8 -14.26 43.63 6.82
C ALA A 8 -14.64 42.50 7.79
N LEU A 9 -14.49 42.70 9.10
CA LEU A 9 -14.88 41.72 10.12
C LEU A 9 -16.39 41.48 10.13
N ARG A 10 -17.19 42.54 9.98
CA ARG A 10 -18.65 42.43 9.92
C ARG A 10 -19.09 41.65 8.67
N GLU A 11 -18.58 41.99 7.51
CA GLU A 11 -18.90 41.30 6.26
C GLU A 11 -18.45 39.84 6.27
N TYR A 12 -17.28 39.55 6.86
CA TYR A 12 -16.85 38.18 7.09
C TYR A 12 -17.80 37.41 8.02
N LEU A 13 -18.22 38.02 9.14
CA LEU A 13 -19.15 37.40 10.09
C LEU A 13 -20.54 37.17 9.48
N GLU A 14 -21.00 38.05 8.60
CA GLU A 14 -22.25 37.85 7.86
C GLU A 14 -22.14 36.70 6.86
N ASN A 15 -21.02 36.59 6.13
CA ASN A 15 -20.74 35.45 5.24
C ASN A 15 -20.58 34.13 6.00
N ALA A 16 -19.89 34.13 7.14
CA ALA A 16 -19.65 32.96 7.97
C ALA A 16 -20.94 32.41 8.63
N LYS A 17 -22.03 33.17 8.68
CA LYS A 17 -23.34 32.69 9.17
C LYS A 17 -24.10 31.88 8.12
N THR A 18 -23.69 31.95 6.85
CA THR A 18 -24.37 31.22 5.77
C THR A 18 -24.09 29.73 5.86
N LYS A 19 -25.09 28.90 5.53
CA LYS A 19 -24.92 27.44 5.47
C LYS A 19 -23.92 27.04 4.38
N GLY A 20 -23.88 27.78 3.27
CA GLY A 20 -22.97 27.56 2.15
C GLY A 20 -21.50 27.70 2.55
N PHE A 21 -21.16 28.69 3.37
CA PHE A 21 -19.80 28.86 3.91
C PHE A 21 -19.33 27.62 4.69
N TRP A 22 -20.15 27.12 5.63
CA TRP A 22 -19.79 25.93 6.42
C TRP A 22 -19.78 24.64 5.60
N ILE A 23 -20.71 24.49 4.65
CA ILE A 23 -20.72 23.36 3.73
C ILE A 23 -19.44 23.38 2.89
N GLY A 24 -19.08 24.48 2.23
CA GLY A 24 -17.84 24.60 1.45
C GLY A 24 -16.58 24.37 2.30
N LEU A 25 -16.53 24.97 3.50
CA LEU A 25 -15.41 24.84 4.43
C LEU A 25 -15.18 23.40 4.86
N PHE A 26 -16.23 22.62 5.11
CA PHE A 26 -16.12 21.23 5.57
C PHE A 26 -16.21 20.19 4.45
N LEU A 27 -16.76 20.50 3.28
CA LEU A 27 -16.97 19.54 2.20
C LEU A 27 -15.65 18.92 1.74
N PHE A 28 -14.63 19.74 1.45
CA PHE A 28 -13.35 19.22 0.97
C PHE A 28 -12.54 18.50 2.07
N PRO A 29 -12.42 19.01 3.31
CA PRO A 29 -11.90 18.25 4.44
C PRO A 29 -12.62 16.93 4.69
N ALA A 30 -13.95 16.90 4.57
CA ALA A 30 -14.75 15.69 4.73
C ALA A 30 -14.52 14.71 3.58
N ILE A 31 -14.37 15.18 2.34
CA ILE A 31 -13.99 14.34 1.19
C ILE A 31 -12.60 13.75 1.39
N ILE A 32 -11.62 14.53 1.88
CA ILE A 32 -10.26 14.01 2.15
C ILE A 32 -10.26 13.04 3.33
N PHE A 33 -10.93 13.39 4.43
CA PHE A 33 -11.03 12.52 5.59
C PHE A 33 -11.73 11.21 5.20
N GLY A 34 -12.80 11.31 4.41
CA GLY A 34 -13.43 10.20 3.74
C GLY A 34 -12.46 9.43 2.86
N SER A 35 -11.68 10.09 2.00
CA SER A 35 -10.75 9.45 1.06
C SER A 35 -9.53 8.84 1.71
N MET A 36 -9.17 9.20 2.95
CA MET A 36 -8.15 8.49 3.74
C MET A 36 -8.76 7.29 4.49
N GLN A 37 -9.98 7.43 5.00
CA GLN A 37 -10.64 6.34 5.72
C GLN A 37 -11.19 5.27 4.78
N VAL A 38 -11.59 5.64 3.57
CA VAL A 38 -12.09 4.72 2.55
C VAL A 38 -11.03 3.67 2.21
N PRO A 39 -9.76 3.98 1.89
CA PRO A 39 -8.70 3.00 1.70
C PRO A 39 -8.44 2.14 2.93
N VAL A 40 -8.40 2.67 4.15
CA VAL A 40 -8.17 1.85 5.36
C VAL A 40 -9.35 0.92 5.63
N TRP A 41 -10.57 1.38 5.37
CA TRP A 41 -11.79 0.60 5.50
C TRP A 41 -11.93 -0.43 4.36
N LEU A 42 -11.54 -0.09 3.13
CA LEU A 42 -11.39 -1.01 2.01
C LEU A 42 -10.20 -1.95 2.20
N GLU A 43 -9.12 -1.60 2.86
CA GLU A 43 -8.05 -2.56 3.14
C GLU A 43 -8.53 -3.57 4.19
N LYS A 44 -9.29 -3.10 5.18
CA LYS A 44 -9.92 -3.97 6.18
C LYS A 44 -11.11 -4.78 5.64
N LYS A 45 -11.81 -4.33 4.59
CA LYS A 45 -13.01 -5.00 4.04
C LYS A 45 -12.92 -5.45 2.57
N GLY A 46 -11.89 -5.08 1.82
CA GLY A 46 -12.04 -4.84 0.38
C GLY A 46 -10.76 -4.74 -0.48
N THR A 47 -9.63 -5.32 -0.10
CA THR A 47 -8.78 -5.91 -1.15
C THR A 47 -9.38 -7.29 -1.45
N PRO A 48 -10.22 -7.43 -2.48
CA PRO A 48 -10.81 -8.72 -2.81
C PRO A 48 -9.70 -9.73 -3.05
N THR A 49 -9.99 -10.99 -2.74
CA THR A 49 -9.14 -12.10 -3.14
C THR A 49 -8.94 -12.03 -4.66
N ARG A 50 -7.70 -11.85 -5.10
CA ARG A 50 -7.37 -11.74 -6.52
C ARG A 50 -7.12 -13.13 -7.08
N HIS A 51 -7.89 -13.50 -8.09
CA HIS A 51 -7.81 -14.81 -8.69
C HIS A 51 -6.79 -14.81 -9.83
N PHE A 52 -5.87 -15.77 -9.81
CA PHE A 52 -4.88 -15.90 -10.88
C PHE A 52 -4.83 -17.33 -11.39
N VAL A 53 -4.48 -17.49 -12.66
CA VAL A 53 -4.14 -18.80 -13.22
C VAL A 53 -2.63 -18.90 -13.36
N LEU A 54 -2.10 -20.10 -13.08
CA LEU A 54 -0.71 -20.43 -13.30
C LEU A 54 -0.66 -21.69 -14.16
N VAL A 55 0.03 -21.58 -15.29
CA VAL A 55 0.28 -22.67 -16.22
C VAL A 55 1.77 -22.94 -16.28
N ASP A 56 2.17 -24.15 -15.91
CA ASP A 56 3.55 -24.61 -15.94
C ASP A 56 3.60 -26.02 -16.52
N PRO A 57 3.73 -26.17 -17.85
CA PRO A 57 3.82 -27.48 -18.48
C PRO A 57 5.11 -28.23 -18.12
N SER A 58 6.12 -27.53 -17.59
CA SER A 58 7.35 -28.17 -17.10
C SER A 58 7.13 -28.88 -15.76
N GLY A 59 6.10 -28.46 -14.99
CA GLY A 59 5.79 -28.97 -13.65
C GLY A 59 6.83 -28.62 -12.58
N GLN A 60 7.81 -27.75 -12.89
CA GLN A 60 8.97 -27.52 -12.05
C GLN A 60 8.81 -26.39 -11.03
N PHE A 61 7.95 -25.41 -11.31
CA PHE A 61 7.86 -24.15 -10.58
C PHE A 61 6.46 -23.83 -10.06
N GLU A 62 5.43 -24.52 -10.53
CA GLU A 62 4.06 -24.36 -10.02
C GLU A 62 3.96 -24.47 -8.49
N ARG A 63 4.47 -25.56 -7.91
CA ARG A 63 4.44 -25.76 -6.44
C ARG A 63 5.24 -24.69 -5.72
N VAL A 64 6.40 -24.32 -6.26
CA VAL A 64 7.29 -23.30 -5.69
C VAL A 64 6.57 -21.96 -5.59
N ALA A 65 5.88 -21.55 -6.65
CA ALA A 65 5.12 -20.32 -6.69
C ALA A 65 3.95 -20.35 -5.70
N VAL A 66 3.14 -21.41 -5.71
CA VAL A 66 1.97 -21.54 -4.82
C VAL A 66 2.38 -21.60 -3.34
N ASP A 67 3.42 -22.37 -3.02
CA ASP A 67 3.93 -22.48 -1.64
C ASP A 67 4.50 -21.15 -1.14
N ALA A 68 5.12 -20.34 -2.02
CA ALA A 68 5.59 -19.02 -1.65
C ALA A 68 4.45 -18.05 -1.33
N LEU A 69 3.36 -18.08 -2.10
CA LEU A 69 2.15 -17.30 -1.81
C LEU A 69 1.51 -17.73 -0.49
N GLU A 70 1.47 -19.04 -0.21
CA GLU A 70 1.00 -19.58 1.07
C GLU A 70 1.87 -19.10 2.24
N LYS A 71 3.20 -19.16 2.10
CA LYS A 71 4.12 -18.68 3.13
C LYS A 71 3.91 -17.19 3.43
N ASN A 72 3.66 -16.37 2.40
CA ASN A 72 3.36 -14.95 2.58
C ASN A 72 1.99 -14.72 3.23
N HIS A 73 0.99 -15.56 2.93
CA HIS A 73 -0.29 -15.55 3.63
C HIS A 73 -0.13 -15.88 5.10
N GLN A 74 0.57 -16.96 5.44
CA GLN A 74 0.82 -17.38 6.82
C GLN A 74 1.60 -16.33 7.62
N ARG A 75 2.55 -15.61 6.99
CA ARG A 75 3.21 -14.45 7.62
C ARG A 75 2.22 -13.35 8.00
N ARG A 76 1.21 -13.07 7.17
CA ARG A 76 0.13 -12.14 7.52
C ARG A 76 -0.73 -12.66 8.65
N VAL A 77 -1.07 -13.95 8.65
CA VAL A 77 -1.80 -14.59 9.75
C VAL A 77 -1.06 -14.41 11.07
N ILE A 78 0.27 -14.66 11.11
CA ILE A 78 1.09 -14.44 12.31
C ILE A 78 1.02 -12.98 12.76
N GLN A 79 1.16 -12.02 11.84
CA GLN A 79 1.12 -10.58 12.14
C GLN A 79 -0.24 -10.14 12.71
N GLU A 80 -1.34 -10.60 12.12
CA GLU A 80 -2.70 -10.28 12.59
C GLU A 80 -3.00 -10.98 13.91
N LEU A 81 -2.55 -12.22 14.10
CA LEU A 81 -2.67 -12.95 15.36
C LEU A 81 -1.91 -12.26 16.49
N GLN A 82 -0.69 -11.78 16.21
CA GLN A 82 0.10 -10.97 17.14
C GLN A 82 -0.63 -9.67 17.50
N ALA A 83 -1.21 -8.97 16.52
CA ALA A 83 -1.95 -7.74 16.73
C ALA A 83 -3.22 -7.98 17.56
N TYR A 84 -3.95 -9.06 17.26
CA TYR A 84 -5.12 -9.52 18.00
C TYR A 84 -4.76 -9.83 19.46
N ALA A 85 -3.74 -10.65 19.70
CA ALA A 85 -3.29 -11.02 21.04
C ALA A 85 -2.87 -9.80 21.87
N ARG A 86 -2.17 -8.83 21.26
CA ARG A 86 -1.79 -7.57 21.93
C ARG A 86 -2.97 -6.68 22.30
N LYS A 87 -4.03 -6.72 21.48
CA LYS A 87 -5.20 -5.87 21.66
C LYS A 87 -6.19 -6.41 22.69
N HIS A 88 -6.30 -7.74 22.79
CA HIS A 88 -7.36 -8.43 23.52
C HIS A 88 -6.86 -9.26 24.70
N SER A 89 -5.68 -8.98 25.27
CA SER A 89 -5.14 -9.73 26.42
C SER A 89 -5.31 -8.98 27.75
N GLN A 90 -5.77 -9.70 28.78
CA GLN A 90 -6.08 -9.19 30.12
C GLN A 90 -4.84 -8.85 30.94
N ASN A 91 -3.74 -9.58 30.75
CA ASN A 91 -2.51 -9.44 31.53
C ASN A 91 -1.45 -8.66 30.77
N ARG A 92 -1.68 -7.35 30.63
CA ARG A 92 -0.64 -6.38 30.28
C ARG A 92 0.16 -6.02 31.54
N SER A 93 0.75 -7.00 32.21
CA SER A 93 1.52 -6.74 33.43
C SER A 93 2.84 -6.04 33.06
N ALA A 94 2.81 -4.70 33.08
CA ALA A 94 3.91 -3.83 33.48
C ALA A 94 5.34 -4.34 33.16
N THR A 95 5.86 -4.02 31.97
CA THR A 95 7.30 -3.88 31.74
C THR A 95 7.54 -2.85 30.63
N SER A 96 7.11 -1.62 30.90
CA SER A 96 7.65 -0.40 30.29
C SER A 96 8.31 0.47 31.37
N GLY A 97 8.91 -0.17 32.39
CA GLY A 97 9.70 0.47 33.42
C GLY A 97 11.10 -0.16 33.47
N PRO A 98 12.11 0.59 33.95
CA PRO A 98 13.51 0.16 33.94
C PRO A 98 13.70 -1.13 34.77
N PRO A 99 14.81 -1.89 34.57
CA PRO A 99 15.13 -3.05 35.36
C PRO A 99 15.51 -2.61 36.79
N ALA A 100 14.51 -2.28 37.61
CA ALA A 100 14.68 -2.16 39.04
C ALA A 100 14.75 -3.59 39.60
N GLN A 101 15.99 -4.02 39.82
CA GLN A 101 16.47 -5.01 40.78
C GLN A 101 15.42 -6.02 41.27
N ALA A 102 15.66 -7.27 40.91
CA ALA A 102 15.02 -8.45 41.46
C ALA A 102 14.98 -8.38 43.00
N VAL A 103 13.80 -8.08 43.54
CA VAL A 103 13.47 -8.41 44.92
C VAL A 103 12.85 -9.80 44.88
N SER A 104 13.61 -10.75 45.40
CA SER A 104 13.20 -12.11 45.70
C SER A 104 11.88 -12.12 46.47
N GLY A 105 10.84 -12.62 45.82
CA GLY A 105 9.55 -12.91 46.44
C GLY A 105 8.86 -13.97 45.59
N THR A 106 8.65 -15.14 46.17
CA THR A 106 7.92 -16.28 45.62
C THR A 106 6.57 -15.85 45.04
N SER A 107 6.53 -15.60 43.73
CA SER A 107 5.31 -15.42 42.97
C SER A 107 5.06 -16.71 42.20
N ALA A 108 4.11 -17.50 42.69
CA ALA A 108 3.57 -18.65 41.98
C ALA A 108 3.32 -18.26 40.52
N ALA A 109 3.97 -18.98 39.60
CA ALA A 109 3.81 -18.95 38.15
C ALA A 109 2.69 -18.01 37.64
N ARG A 110 2.97 -16.71 37.54
CA ARG A 110 2.13 -15.83 36.73
C ARG A 110 2.31 -16.33 35.30
N LYS A 111 1.32 -17.08 34.80
CA LYS A 111 1.22 -17.39 33.38
C LYS A 111 1.27 -16.05 32.66
N SER A 112 2.36 -15.82 31.96
CA SER A 112 2.70 -14.57 31.28
C SER A 112 2.52 -14.81 29.78
N ILE A 113 1.90 -13.85 29.09
CA ILE A 113 1.63 -13.93 27.63
C ILE A 113 2.87 -13.51 26.81
N GLU A 114 3.83 -12.85 27.46
CA GLU A 114 5.03 -12.28 26.88
C GLU A 114 5.88 -13.28 26.07
N PRO A 115 6.07 -14.55 26.49
CA PRO A 115 6.77 -15.55 25.68
C PRO A 115 6.05 -15.84 24.35
N LEU A 116 4.71 -16.01 24.38
CA LEU A 116 3.90 -16.24 23.18
C LEU A 116 3.93 -15.01 22.26
N LEU A 117 3.82 -13.80 22.82
CA LEU A 117 3.92 -12.56 22.05
C LEU A 117 5.31 -12.39 21.44
N ARG A 118 6.38 -12.75 22.15
CA ARG A 118 7.75 -12.69 21.65
C ARG A 118 7.92 -13.64 20.47
N GLU A 119 7.41 -14.87 20.58
CA GLU A 119 7.45 -15.86 19.53
C GLU A 119 6.68 -15.43 18.27
N LEU A 120 5.45 -14.94 18.41
CA LEU A 120 4.67 -14.40 17.28
C LEU A 120 5.30 -13.16 16.66
N SER A 121 6.03 -12.37 17.46
CA SER A 121 6.74 -11.18 16.99
C SER A 121 8.14 -11.46 16.42
N ALA A 122 8.57 -12.72 16.41
CA ALA A 122 9.90 -13.08 15.98
C ALA A 122 10.09 -12.74 14.49
N THR A 123 11.11 -11.94 14.20
CA THR A 123 11.50 -11.57 12.83
C THR A 123 12.55 -12.53 12.26
N THR A 124 12.79 -13.66 12.94
CA THR A 124 13.80 -14.63 12.50
C THR A 124 13.33 -15.36 11.23
N PRO A 125 14.24 -15.72 10.30
CA PRO A 125 13.88 -16.40 9.06
C PRO A 125 13.12 -17.72 9.25
N ASP A 126 13.31 -18.39 10.38
CA ASP A 126 12.66 -19.67 10.75
C ASP A 126 11.35 -19.50 11.54
N ALA A 127 10.92 -18.26 11.85
CA ALA A 127 9.73 -18.00 12.66
C ALA A 127 8.47 -18.63 12.06
N LEU A 128 8.30 -18.53 10.73
CA LEU A 128 7.19 -19.15 10.02
C LEU A 128 7.22 -20.69 10.11
N GLU A 129 8.41 -21.29 9.96
CA GLU A 129 8.54 -22.76 10.05
C GLU A 129 8.27 -23.26 11.46
N ARG A 130 8.68 -22.52 12.49
CA ARG A 130 8.34 -22.82 13.89
C ARG A 130 6.84 -22.73 14.11
N PHE A 131 6.21 -21.65 13.65
CA PHE A 131 4.77 -21.47 13.73
C PHE A 131 4.01 -22.64 13.10
N GLN A 132 4.38 -23.03 11.88
CA GLN A 132 3.75 -24.16 11.18
C GLN A 132 3.98 -25.50 11.89
N ARG A 133 5.22 -25.79 12.34
CA ARG A 133 5.56 -27.04 13.04
C ARG A 133 4.79 -27.22 14.35
N GLN A 134 4.44 -26.13 15.03
CA GLN A 134 3.65 -26.18 16.26
C GLN A 134 2.14 -26.37 16.02
N GLY A 135 1.68 -26.37 14.76
CA GLY A 135 0.26 -26.50 14.43
C GLY A 135 -0.39 -25.19 13.96
N GLY A 136 0.40 -24.15 13.71
CA GLY A 136 -0.03 -22.90 13.10
C GLY A 136 -1.06 -22.13 13.93
N GLN A 137 -1.95 -21.42 13.25
CA GLN A 137 -2.94 -20.52 13.87
C GLN A 137 -3.73 -21.20 14.99
N LYS A 138 -4.21 -22.43 14.75
CA LYS A 138 -5.06 -23.15 15.71
C LYS A 138 -4.33 -23.36 17.03
N PHE A 139 -3.10 -23.86 16.99
CA PHE A 139 -2.28 -24.07 18.19
C PHE A 139 -2.08 -22.78 18.98
N TYR A 140 -1.66 -21.69 18.31
CA TYR A 140 -1.41 -20.43 19.03
C TYR A 140 -2.71 -19.80 19.56
N LEU A 141 -3.84 -19.93 18.87
CA LEU A 141 -5.13 -19.47 19.41
C LEU A 141 -5.53 -20.23 20.68
N GLU A 142 -5.34 -21.54 20.71
CA GLU A 142 -5.57 -22.37 21.91
C GLU A 142 -4.65 -21.95 23.06
N GLN A 143 -3.36 -21.69 22.78
CA GLN A 143 -2.42 -21.20 23.79
C GLN A 143 -2.73 -19.78 24.28
N LEU A 144 -3.29 -18.93 23.43
CA LEU A 144 -3.67 -17.55 23.77
C LEU A 144 -4.95 -17.49 24.60
N GLN A 145 -5.88 -18.43 24.42
CA GLN A 145 -7.21 -18.41 25.01
C GLN A 145 -7.26 -18.11 26.52
N PRO A 146 -6.38 -18.66 27.38
CA PRO A 146 -6.37 -18.37 28.82
C PRO A 146 -6.00 -16.92 29.17
N PHE A 147 -5.43 -16.16 28.23
CA PHE A 147 -4.94 -14.80 28.42
C PHE A 147 -5.85 -13.73 27.81
N LEU A 148 -6.80 -14.13 26.97
CA LEU A 148 -7.69 -13.21 26.25
C LEU A 148 -8.82 -12.70 27.14
N ASP A 149 -9.26 -11.46 26.93
CA ASP A 149 -10.46 -10.89 27.56
C ASP A 149 -11.66 -11.81 27.33
N PRO A 150 -12.57 -12.03 28.31
CA PRO A 150 -13.72 -12.92 28.10
C PRO A 150 -14.70 -12.32 27.07
N ALA A 151 -14.63 -11.01 26.86
CA ALA A 151 -15.37 -10.27 25.86
C ALA A 151 -14.60 -10.10 24.53
N ALA A 152 -13.43 -10.75 24.37
CA ALA A 152 -12.68 -10.69 23.12
C ALA A 152 -13.49 -11.34 21.98
N PRO A 153 -13.63 -10.67 20.82
CA PRO A 153 -14.27 -11.28 19.66
C PRO A 153 -13.43 -12.45 19.15
N ALA A 154 -14.02 -13.40 18.43
CA ALA A 154 -13.26 -14.47 17.79
C ALA A 154 -12.22 -13.90 16.82
N PHE A 155 -11.06 -14.55 16.73
CA PHE A 155 -10.04 -14.18 15.74
C PHE A 155 -10.57 -14.47 14.34
N GLU A 156 -10.61 -13.44 13.50
CA GLU A 156 -10.91 -13.56 12.08
C GLU A 156 -9.61 -13.69 11.28
N GLU A 157 -9.43 -14.81 10.59
CA GLU A 157 -8.27 -15.00 9.73
C GLU A 157 -8.29 -13.98 8.59
N PRO A 158 -7.16 -13.29 8.30
CA PRO A 158 -7.09 -12.40 7.16
C PRO A 158 -7.41 -13.16 5.87
N ARG A 159 -8.04 -12.49 4.91
CA ARG A 159 -8.30 -13.10 3.59
C ARG A 159 -7.01 -13.32 2.81
N ARG A 160 -6.98 -14.38 2.00
CA ARG A 160 -5.91 -14.60 1.02
C ARG A 160 -5.92 -13.49 -0.01
N ARG A 161 -4.79 -12.81 -0.21
CA ARG A 161 -4.67 -11.78 -1.27
C ARG A 161 -4.71 -12.39 -2.67
N PHE A 162 -4.12 -13.56 -2.83
CA PHE A 162 -4.04 -14.27 -4.10
C PHE A 162 -4.58 -15.68 -3.92
N GLN A 163 -5.50 -16.06 -4.79
CA GLN A 163 -6.07 -17.40 -4.83
C GLN A 163 -5.88 -17.94 -6.25
N ARG A 164 -5.32 -19.14 -6.36
CA ARG A 164 -5.21 -19.79 -7.65
C ARG A 164 -6.60 -20.22 -8.12
N ALA A 165 -6.95 -19.85 -9.35
CA ALA A 165 -8.10 -20.35 -10.07
C ALA A 165 -7.75 -21.60 -10.87
N GLU A 166 -8.76 -22.44 -11.11
CA GLU A 166 -8.63 -23.54 -12.05
C GLU A 166 -8.49 -22.98 -13.47
N LEU A 167 -7.79 -23.72 -14.33
CA LEU A 167 -7.69 -23.35 -15.73
C LEU A 167 -9.10 -23.46 -16.37
N PRO A 168 -9.59 -22.42 -17.08
CA PRO A 168 -10.94 -22.43 -17.63
C PRO A 168 -11.25 -23.64 -18.51
N ALA A 169 -12.52 -24.08 -18.51
CA ALA A 169 -12.96 -25.21 -19.30
C ALA A 169 -12.58 -25.06 -20.78
N GLY A 170 -11.97 -26.09 -21.35
CA GLY A 170 -11.48 -26.10 -22.73
C GLY A 170 -10.04 -25.65 -22.91
N LEU A 171 -9.45 -25.00 -21.90
CA LEU A 171 -8.01 -24.71 -21.87
C LEU A 171 -7.26 -25.88 -21.22
N LYS A 172 -6.08 -26.20 -21.77
CA LYS A 172 -5.19 -27.23 -21.24
C LYS A 172 -3.77 -26.67 -21.11
N PRO A 173 -2.98 -27.14 -20.12
CA PRO A 173 -1.61 -26.69 -19.96
C PRO A 173 -0.71 -26.98 -21.16
N ASP A 174 -0.98 -28.04 -21.92
CA ASP A 174 -0.21 -28.51 -23.08
C ASP A 174 -0.68 -27.92 -24.42
N MET A 175 -1.61 -26.96 -24.39
CA MET A 175 -2.08 -26.26 -25.59
C MET A 175 -0.94 -25.46 -26.25
N GLU A 176 -1.08 -25.20 -27.55
CA GLU A 176 -0.21 -24.28 -28.27
C GLU A 176 -0.18 -22.89 -27.57
N TRP A 177 1.03 -22.37 -27.37
CA TRP A 177 1.31 -21.23 -26.48
C TRP A 177 0.59 -19.95 -26.91
N ALA A 178 0.59 -19.62 -28.21
CA ALA A 178 -0.06 -18.42 -28.71
C ALA A 178 -1.59 -18.51 -28.56
N THR A 179 -2.16 -19.71 -28.78
CA THR A 179 -3.58 -19.99 -28.61
C THR A 179 -3.99 -19.87 -27.14
N LEU A 180 -3.23 -20.47 -26.23
CA LEU A 180 -3.47 -20.38 -24.79
C LEU A 180 -3.47 -18.91 -24.32
N THR A 181 -2.45 -18.15 -24.70
CA THR A 181 -2.33 -16.73 -24.33
C THR A 181 -3.47 -15.90 -24.91
N GLN A 182 -3.87 -16.16 -26.16
CA GLN A 182 -4.97 -15.42 -26.80
C GLN A 182 -6.31 -15.68 -26.12
N GLU A 183 -6.61 -16.93 -25.74
CA GLU A 183 -7.84 -17.25 -25.00
C GLU A 183 -7.84 -16.64 -23.59
N LEU A 184 -6.71 -16.70 -22.87
CA LEU A 184 -6.59 -16.12 -21.53
C LEU A 184 -6.75 -14.60 -21.53
N ARG A 185 -6.37 -13.91 -22.61
CA ARG A 185 -6.60 -12.46 -22.74
C ARG A 185 -8.08 -12.08 -22.66
N ALA A 186 -9.01 -12.92 -23.11
CA ALA A 186 -10.44 -12.64 -23.01
C ALA A 186 -10.90 -12.60 -21.53
N TYR A 187 -10.38 -13.50 -20.69
CA TYR A 187 -10.64 -13.53 -19.26
C TYR A 187 -9.99 -12.34 -18.54
N LEU A 188 -8.73 -12.02 -18.86
CA LEU A 188 -7.99 -10.91 -18.25
C LEU A 188 -8.56 -9.52 -18.59
N ARG A 189 -9.31 -9.41 -19.69
CA ARG A 189 -10.04 -8.19 -20.07
C ARG A 189 -11.42 -8.08 -19.43
N GLY A 190 -11.82 -9.05 -18.60
CA GLY A 190 -13.14 -9.10 -17.97
C GLY A 190 -14.27 -9.56 -18.90
N GLY A 191 -13.97 -10.09 -20.09
CA GLY A 191 -14.98 -10.59 -21.02
C GLY A 191 -15.50 -12.00 -20.71
N LYS A 192 -14.78 -12.74 -19.85
CA LYS A 192 -15.13 -14.08 -19.35
C LYS A 192 -14.68 -14.22 -17.90
N GLU A 193 -15.36 -15.07 -17.15
CA GLU A 193 -15.05 -15.35 -15.74
C GLU A 193 -14.41 -16.73 -15.57
N VAL A 194 -13.58 -16.87 -14.54
CA VAL A 194 -12.97 -18.14 -14.13
C VAL A 194 -13.74 -18.78 -12.99
N SER A 195 -13.69 -20.10 -12.87
CA SER A 195 -14.32 -20.82 -11.76
C SER A 195 -13.35 -20.95 -10.60
N VAL A 196 -13.77 -20.54 -9.41
CA VAL A 196 -13.02 -20.68 -8.15
C VAL A 196 -13.95 -21.24 -7.10
N ASN A 197 -13.68 -22.47 -6.63
CA ASN A 197 -14.55 -23.19 -5.70
C ASN A 197 -16.02 -23.28 -6.19
N GLY A 198 -16.23 -23.39 -7.50
CA GLY A 198 -17.56 -23.46 -8.11
C GLY A 198 -18.28 -22.12 -8.28
N HIS A 199 -17.64 -20.99 -7.93
CA HIS A 199 -18.17 -19.65 -8.14
C HIS A 199 -17.45 -18.96 -9.30
N ALA A 200 -18.21 -18.20 -10.09
CA ALA A 200 -17.63 -17.36 -11.13
C ALA A 200 -16.89 -16.18 -10.51
N SER A 201 -15.73 -15.84 -11.06
CA SER A 201 -14.84 -14.80 -10.53
C SER A 201 -14.02 -14.16 -11.64
N GLU A 202 -13.70 -12.89 -11.50
CA GLU A 202 -12.82 -12.18 -12.42
C GLU A 202 -11.38 -12.69 -12.34
N LEU A 203 -10.72 -12.78 -13.49
CA LEU A 203 -9.30 -13.14 -13.57
C LEU A 203 -8.42 -11.90 -13.44
N PHE A 204 -7.67 -11.82 -12.35
CA PHE A 204 -6.73 -10.73 -12.10
C PHE A 204 -5.46 -10.85 -12.95
N ALA A 205 -4.86 -12.04 -12.99
CA ALA A 205 -3.60 -12.27 -13.69
C ALA A 205 -3.44 -13.71 -14.21
N ALA A 206 -2.59 -13.88 -15.21
CA ALA A 206 -2.13 -15.17 -15.71
C ALA A 206 -0.60 -15.23 -15.70
N ILE A 207 -0.07 -16.32 -15.15
CA ILE A 207 1.37 -16.60 -15.10
C ILE A 207 1.63 -17.82 -15.96
N LEU A 208 2.41 -17.64 -17.03
CA LEU A 208 2.71 -18.70 -17.99
C LEU A 208 4.20 -19.00 -17.94
N ILE A 209 4.54 -20.24 -17.56
CA ILE A 209 5.91 -20.73 -17.48
C ILE A 209 6.16 -21.68 -18.66
N PRO A 210 7.05 -21.36 -19.62
CA PRO A 210 7.29 -22.22 -20.78
C PRO A 210 7.82 -23.60 -20.40
N ALA A 211 7.47 -24.63 -21.18
CA ALA A 211 7.93 -26.01 -20.93
C ALA A 211 9.47 -26.16 -20.93
N ASP A 212 10.15 -25.34 -21.73
CA ASP A 212 11.61 -25.33 -21.88
C ASP A 212 12.31 -24.26 -21.01
N ILE A 213 11.66 -23.80 -19.93
CA ILE A 213 12.14 -22.74 -19.04
C ILE A 213 13.60 -22.96 -18.57
N GLU A 214 14.02 -24.20 -18.33
CA GLU A 214 15.39 -24.55 -17.91
C GLU A 214 16.47 -24.09 -18.91
N LYS A 215 16.16 -24.09 -20.21
CA LYS A 215 17.04 -23.60 -21.28
C LYS A 215 17.11 -22.07 -21.34
N ARG A 216 16.16 -21.40 -20.67
CA ARG A 216 15.98 -19.94 -20.69
C ARG A 216 16.46 -19.27 -19.41
N ILE A 217 16.97 -20.05 -18.45
CA ILE A 217 17.59 -19.54 -17.23
C ILE A 217 18.91 -18.84 -17.58
N VAL A 218 18.99 -17.54 -17.27
CA VAL A 218 20.21 -16.75 -17.40
C VAL A 218 21.18 -17.13 -16.28
N ARG A 219 22.38 -17.60 -16.63
CA ARG A 219 23.45 -17.93 -15.67
C ARG A 219 24.58 -16.90 -15.76
N PRO A 220 25.18 -16.50 -14.63
CA PRO A 220 26.32 -15.59 -14.66
C PRO A 220 27.50 -16.22 -15.41
N GLY A 221 28.28 -15.40 -16.12
CA GLY A 221 29.46 -15.85 -16.88
C GLY A 221 29.16 -16.32 -18.31
N VAL A 222 27.90 -16.23 -18.77
CA VAL A 222 27.51 -16.49 -20.16
C VAL A 222 27.65 -15.19 -20.97
N THR A 223 28.26 -15.26 -22.16
CA THR A 223 28.47 -14.11 -23.06
C THR A 223 27.14 -13.47 -23.47
N ALA A 224 27.08 -12.13 -23.59
CA ALA A 224 25.85 -11.37 -23.85
C ALA A 224 25.06 -11.83 -25.11
N THR A 225 25.73 -12.44 -26.09
CA THR A 225 25.13 -13.01 -27.32
C THR A 225 24.32 -14.30 -27.09
N LEU A 226 24.36 -14.88 -25.89
CA LEU A 226 23.63 -16.09 -25.51
C LEU A 226 22.55 -15.82 -24.44
N VAL A 227 22.31 -14.55 -24.09
CA VAL A 227 21.25 -14.18 -23.13
C VAL A 227 19.90 -14.49 -23.78
N PRO A 228 19.09 -15.41 -23.22
CA PRO A 228 17.73 -15.65 -23.69
C PRO A 228 16.94 -14.35 -23.72
N ASP A 229 16.20 -14.14 -24.79
CA ASP A 229 15.27 -13.02 -24.92
C ASP A 229 14.33 -12.99 -23.70
N PRO A 230 14.26 -11.89 -22.91
CA PRO A 230 13.35 -11.81 -21.76
C PRO A 230 11.88 -11.97 -22.16
N ALA A 231 11.51 -11.64 -23.42
CA ALA A 231 10.18 -11.91 -23.96
C ALA A 231 9.88 -13.41 -24.12
N LYS A 232 10.90 -14.27 -23.95
CA LYS A 232 10.81 -15.72 -23.99
C LYS A 232 10.87 -16.36 -22.58
N GLY A 233 10.96 -15.58 -21.51
CA GLY A 233 10.97 -16.06 -20.13
C GLY A 233 9.60 -16.46 -19.59
N VAL A 234 9.42 -16.33 -18.27
CA VAL A 234 8.09 -16.43 -17.63
C VAL A 234 7.25 -15.21 -18.05
N GLU A 235 6.04 -15.45 -18.56
CA GLU A 235 5.13 -14.38 -18.94
C GLU A 235 4.16 -14.06 -17.81
N TYR A 236 4.01 -12.77 -17.50
CA TYR A 236 3.04 -12.25 -16.55
C TYR A 236 2.05 -11.34 -17.27
N TRP A 237 0.79 -11.76 -17.33
CA TRP A 237 -0.30 -11.01 -17.94
C TRP A 237 -1.26 -10.51 -16.87
N SER A 238 -1.53 -9.20 -16.82
CA SER A 238 -2.46 -8.57 -15.87
C SER A 238 -3.18 -7.41 -16.53
N GLY A 239 -4.45 -7.20 -16.17
CA GLY A 239 -5.22 -6.01 -16.55
C GLY A 239 -4.80 -4.75 -15.77
N ASN A 240 -4.15 -4.91 -14.63
CA ASN A 240 -3.64 -3.82 -13.79
C ASN A 240 -2.12 -3.93 -13.62
N LEU A 241 -1.38 -3.02 -14.27
CA LEU A 241 0.09 -3.00 -14.24
C LEU A 241 0.69 -2.30 -13.01
N ALA A 242 -0.11 -1.54 -12.26
CA ALA A 242 0.34 -0.87 -11.05
C ALA A 242 0.41 -1.84 -9.85
N ASP A 243 -0.30 -2.96 -9.91
CA ASP A 243 -0.26 -4.00 -8.88
C ASP A 243 0.79 -5.07 -9.24
N THR A 244 1.98 -4.94 -8.65
CA THR A 244 3.14 -5.81 -8.91
C THR A 244 3.32 -6.90 -7.86
N GLU A 245 2.49 -6.95 -6.81
CA GLU A 245 2.75 -7.79 -5.64
C GLU A 245 2.78 -9.29 -6.01
N LEU A 246 1.85 -9.77 -6.84
CA LEU A 246 1.82 -11.17 -7.30
C LEU A 246 3.06 -11.52 -8.12
N ARG A 247 3.38 -10.68 -9.11
CA ARG A 247 4.54 -10.85 -10.00
C ARG A 247 5.82 -10.97 -9.19
N GLU A 248 6.04 -10.02 -8.27
CA GLU A 248 7.25 -9.99 -7.47
C GLU A 248 7.36 -11.19 -6.51
N GLN A 249 6.26 -11.65 -5.92
CA GLN A 249 6.28 -12.82 -5.05
C GLN A 249 6.64 -14.09 -5.82
N VAL A 250 6.05 -14.29 -7.00
CA VAL A 250 6.34 -15.46 -7.85
C VAL A 250 7.75 -15.39 -8.44
N GLU A 251 8.17 -14.22 -8.93
CA GLU A 251 9.52 -14.00 -9.47
C GLU A 251 10.59 -14.28 -8.40
N ARG A 252 10.42 -13.76 -7.17
CA ARG A 252 11.35 -14.05 -6.06
C ARG A 252 11.41 -15.54 -5.77
N ALA A 253 10.26 -16.21 -5.68
CA ALA A 253 10.18 -17.64 -5.36
C ALA A 253 10.87 -18.52 -6.41
N ILE A 254 10.59 -18.28 -7.70
CA ILE A 254 11.20 -19.01 -8.82
C ILE A 254 12.72 -18.78 -8.83
N ASN A 255 13.17 -17.53 -8.68
CA ASN A 255 14.60 -17.22 -8.69
C ASN A 255 15.35 -17.79 -7.48
N GLU A 256 14.71 -17.83 -6.30
CA GLU A 256 15.26 -18.50 -5.11
C GLU A 256 15.38 -20.02 -5.32
N GLU A 257 14.37 -20.64 -5.92
CA GLU A 257 14.40 -22.06 -6.29
C GLU A 257 15.54 -22.36 -7.28
N ILE A 258 15.66 -21.59 -8.35
CA ILE A 258 16.73 -21.75 -9.35
C ILE A 258 18.09 -21.65 -8.67
N ARG A 259 18.32 -20.61 -7.85
CA ARG A 259 19.58 -20.47 -7.10
C ARG A 259 19.84 -21.66 -6.19
N ARG A 260 18.80 -22.17 -5.51
CA ARG A 260 18.93 -23.35 -4.63
C ARG A 260 19.36 -24.59 -5.41
N ARG A 261 18.75 -24.85 -6.57
CA ARG A 261 19.14 -25.96 -7.45
C ARG A 261 20.58 -25.82 -7.94
N GLU A 262 20.97 -24.62 -8.35
CA GLU A 262 22.32 -24.30 -8.80
C GLU A 262 23.37 -24.54 -7.69
N PHE A 263 23.04 -24.27 -6.42
CA PHE A 263 23.95 -24.59 -5.33
C PHE A 263 24.13 -26.11 -5.16
N VAL A 264 23.02 -26.87 -5.15
CA VAL A 264 23.06 -28.33 -5.03
C VAL A 264 23.82 -28.97 -6.19
N LEU A 265 23.62 -28.48 -7.42
CA LEU A 265 24.35 -28.95 -8.61
C LEU A 265 25.87 -28.76 -8.51
N ARG A 266 26.34 -27.80 -7.70
CA ARG A 266 27.76 -27.55 -7.44
C ARG A 266 28.31 -28.31 -6.22
N GLY A 267 27.54 -29.27 -5.70
CA GLY A 267 27.93 -30.09 -4.56
C GLY A 267 27.85 -29.38 -3.21
N MET A 268 27.18 -28.23 -3.13
CA MET A 268 26.91 -27.58 -1.84
C MET A 268 25.77 -28.30 -1.12
N ASP A 269 25.97 -28.57 0.16
CA ASP A 269 24.96 -29.17 1.02
C ASP A 269 23.77 -28.23 1.27
N LEU A 270 22.56 -28.76 1.10
CA LEU A 270 21.31 -28.01 1.25
C LEU A 270 21.11 -27.48 2.68
N ALA A 271 21.46 -28.27 3.69
CA ALA A 271 21.30 -27.85 5.08
C ALA A 271 22.24 -26.66 5.39
N THR A 272 23.48 -26.74 4.90
CA THR A 272 24.47 -25.65 4.99
C THR A 272 23.99 -24.38 4.29
N ILE A 273 23.46 -24.47 3.05
CA ILE A 273 22.91 -23.31 2.33
C ILE A 273 21.76 -22.67 3.12
N GLN A 274 20.82 -23.47 3.61
CA GLN A 274 19.70 -22.96 4.41
C GLN A 274 20.18 -22.31 5.70
N GLN A 275 21.16 -22.89 6.38
CA GLN A 275 21.75 -22.32 7.59
C GLN A 275 22.39 -20.96 7.30
N VAL A 276 23.19 -20.86 6.22
CA VAL A 276 23.82 -19.60 5.80
C VAL A 276 22.76 -18.56 5.44
N GLN A 277 21.74 -18.92 4.66
CA GLN A 277 20.64 -18.03 4.28
C GLN A 277 19.81 -17.52 5.46
N ARG A 278 19.80 -18.23 6.59
CA ARG A 278 19.15 -17.79 7.84
C ARG A 278 19.98 -16.80 8.64
N THR A 279 21.24 -16.56 8.25
CA THR A 279 22.08 -15.53 8.88
C THR A 279 21.50 -14.16 8.57
N HIS A 280 21.12 -13.43 9.60
CA HIS A 280 20.50 -12.11 9.46
C HIS A 280 20.92 -11.23 10.63
N VAL A 281 20.86 -9.91 10.40
CA VAL A 281 21.01 -8.92 11.47
C VAL A 281 19.60 -8.51 11.91
N PRO A 282 19.23 -8.68 13.19
CA PRO A 282 17.95 -8.18 13.68
C PRO A 282 17.96 -6.65 13.66
N LEU A 283 16.98 -6.06 12.98
CA LEU A 283 16.78 -4.61 12.96
C LEU A 283 15.62 -4.22 13.88
N ALA A 284 15.80 -3.14 14.62
CA ALA A 284 14.77 -2.57 15.48
C ALA A 284 14.52 -1.11 15.08
N ASP A 285 13.26 -0.80 14.78
CA ASP A 285 12.84 0.58 14.55
C ASP A 285 12.57 1.25 15.89
N LEU A 286 13.41 2.24 16.23
CA LEU A 286 13.31 3.03 17.46
C LEU A 286 13.04 4.50 17.09
N ASN A 287 12.19 5.16 17.88
CA ASN A 287 11.92 6.58 17.77
C ASN A 287 12.47 7.29 19.01
N PRO A 288 13.47 8.18 18.84
CA PRO A 288 14.16 8.85 19.95
C PRO A 288 13.30 9.91 20.67
N LYS A 289 12.09 10.21 20.18
CA LYS A 289 11.17 11.17 20.80
C LYS A 289 10.28 10.55 21.89
N LYS A 290 10.42 9.25 22.14
CA LYS A 290 9.63 8.51 23.14
C LYS A 290 10.39 8.36 24.44
N GLU A 291 9.65 8.06 25.51
CA GLU A 291 10.22 7.80 26.84
C GLU A 291 11.22 6.64 26.80
N GLU A 292 12.21 6.72 27.67
CA GLU A 292 13.24 5.69 27.84
C GLU A 292 12.59 4.34 28.16
N GLY A 293 12.92 3.31 27.38
CA GLY A 293 12.30 1.98 27.46
C GLY A 293 10.98 1.82 26.67
N GLN A 294 10.50 2.85 25.96
CA GLN A 294 9.32 2.81 25.08
C GLN A 294 9.63 3.18 23.63
N GLU A 295 10.90 3.25 23.23
CA GLU A 295 11.38 3.80 21.96
C GLU A 295 10.90 3.02 20.74
N ARG A 296 10.52 1.75 20.91
CA ARG A 296 10.09 0.90 19.80
C ARG A 296 8.90 1.49 19.06
N VAL A 297 9.01 1.59 17.74
CA VAL A 297 7.99 2.19 16.88
C VAL A 297 6.83 1.22 16.67
N SER A 298 5.61 1.70 16.94
CA SER A 298 4.36 1.04 16.57
C SER A 298 3.75 1.73 15.35
N ARG A 299 2.89 1.02 14.61
CA ARG A 299 2.13 1.60 13.47
C ARG A 299 1.31 2.83 13.88
N VAL A 300 0.84 2.88 15.13
CA VAL A 300 0.11 4.04 15.69
C VAL A 300 1.00 5.27 15.77
N ASP A 301 2.29 5.11 16.03
CA ASP A 301 3.23 6.22 16.14
C ASP A 301 3.52 6.83 14.77
N VAL A 302 3.66 5.98 13.74
CA VAL A 302 3.81 6.41 12.35
C VAL A 302 2.60 7.23 11.91
N MET A 303 1.37 6.79 12.21
CA MET A 303 0.16 7.55 11.89
C MET A 303 0.11 8.90 12.62
N ARG A 304 0.46 8.94 13.92
CA ARG A 304 0.49 10.20 14.70
C ARG A 304 1.50 11.20 14.13
N GLN A 305 2.60 10.73 13.55
CA GLN A 305 3.60 11.59 12.94
C GLN A 305 3.09 12.36 11.72
N TRP A 306 2.11 11.82 10.99
CA TRP A 306 1.49 12.47 9.83
C TRP A 306 0.34 13.42 10.18
N ALA A 307 -0.16 13.39 11.42
CA ALA A 307 -1.28 14.23 11.85
C ALA A 307 -1.04 15.75 11.68
N PRO A 308 0.16 16.30 11.98
CA PRO A 308 0.43 17.73 11.74
C PRO A 308 0.41 18.09 10.26
N THR A 309 0.94 17.24 9.39
CA THR A 309 0.91 17.45 7.93
C THR A 309 -0.52 17.47 7.41
N ALA A 310 -1.34 16.51 7.86
CA ALA A 310 -2.76 16.49 7.53
C ALA A 310 -3.47 17.77 8.02
N PHE A 311 -3.18 18.23 9.24
CA PHE A 311 -3.75 19.47 9.77
C PHE A 311 -3.36 20.72 8.96
N VAL A 312 -2.08 20.86 8.60
CA VAL A 312 -1.61 21.97 7.75
C VAL A 312 -2.28 21.94 6.38
N TYR A 313 -2.43 20.75 5.78
CA TYR A 313 -3.15 20.60 4.51
C TYR A 313 -4.61 21.02 4.64
N LEU A 314 -5.30 20.65 5.72
CA LEU A 314 -6.68 21.10 5.97
C LEU A 314 -6.77 22.63 6.10
N LEU A 315 -5.79 23.27 6.75
CA LEU A 315 -5.72 24.73 6.85
C LEU A 315 -5.46 25.38 5.49
N TRP A 316 -4.56 24.82 4.68
CA TRP A 316 -4.27 25.26 3.32
C TRP A 316 -5.53 25.20 2.44
N ILE A 317 -6.26 24.09 2.50
CA ILE A 317 -7.55 23.90 1.82
C ILE A 317 -8.56 24.97 2.25
N ALA A 318 -8.71 25.19 3.56
CA ALA A 318 -9.65 26.16 4.09
C ALA A 318 -9.33 27.58 3.57
N ILE A 319 -8.05 27.95 3.55
CA ILE A 319 -7.60 29.25 3.00
C ILE A 319 -7.92 29.35 1.51
N PHE A 320 -7.54 28.35 0.71
CA PHE A 320 -7.77 28.37 -0.73
C PHE A 320 -9.27 28.37 -1.08
N SER A 321 -10.10 27.67 -0.30
CA SER A 321 -11.56 27.72 -0.46
C SER A 321 -12.13 29.12 -0.25
N ILE A 322 -11.62 29.88 0.73
CA ILE A 322 -12.07 31.26 0.99
C ILE A 322 -11.55 32.22 -0.08
N VAL A 323 -10.31 32.03 -0.54
CA VAL A 323 -9.70 32.89 -1.59
C VAL A 323 -10.48 32.82 -2.90
N GLN A 324 -10.95 31.64 -3.31
CA GLN A 324 -11.77 31.49 -4.52
C GLN A 324 -13.10 32.24 -4.41
N MET A 325 -13.73 32.23 -3.22
CA MET A 325 -14.96 33.00 -2.96
C MET A 325 -14.73 34.50 -3.06
N LEU A 326 -13.62 35.00 -2.48
CA LEU A 326 -13.27 36.42 -2.54
C LEU A 326 -12.92 36.88 -3.96
N LEU A 327 -12.20 36.05 -4.73
CA LEU A 327 -11.88 36.36 -6.13
C LEU A 327 -13.14 36.49 -6.99
N ASN A 328 -14.09 35.56 -6.89
CA ASN A 328 -15.33 35.66 -7.67
C ASN A 328 -16.18 36.87 -7.28
N ASN A 329 -16.31 37.17 -6.00
CA ASN A 329 -17.10 38.33 -5.55
C ASN A 329 -16.45 39.66 -5.98
N THR A 330 -15.12 39.79 -5.88
CA THR A 330 -14.41 41.01 -6.31
C THR A 330 -14.44 41.21 -7.83
N ILE A 331 -14.39 40.12 -8.61
CA ILE A 331 -14.58 40.20 -10.07
C ILE A 331 -16.01 40.65 -10.39
N GLU A 332 -17.02 40.09 -9.72
CA GLU A 332 -18.43 40.47 -9.94
C GLU A 332 -18.70 41.94 -9.58
N GLU A 333 -18.11 42.45 -8.49
CA GLU A 333 -18.20 43.86 -8.12
C GLU A 333 -17.44 44.78 -9.09
N ALA A 334 -16.25 44.36 -9.57
CA ALA A 334 -15.51 45.10 -10.58
C ALA A 334 -16.26 45.15 -11.91
N GLU A 335 -16.92 44.07 -12.32
CA GLU A 335 -17.78 44.02 -13.51
C GLU A 335 -19.01 44.93 -13.36
N LYS A 336 -19.67 44.90 -12.20
CA LYS A 336 -20.79 45.82 -11.89
C LYS A 336 -20.35 47.28 -11.91
N ALA A 337 -19.21 47.61 -11.32
CA ALA A 337 -18.65 48.97 -11.36
C ALA A 337 -18.35 49.45 -12.79
N LYS A 338 -17.88 48.53 -13.65
CA LYS A 338 -17.63 48.80 -15.08
C LYS A 338 -18.93 48.97 -15.89
N GLN A 339 -20.00 48.28 -15.51
CA GLN A 339 -21.34 48.45 -16.11
C GLN A 339 -22.07 49.71 -15.61
N GLN A 340 -21.83 50.14 -14.36
CA GLN A 340 -22.47 51.31 -13.76
C GLN A 340 -21.89 52.65 -14.27
N HIS A 341 -20.64 52.65 -14.75
CA HIS A 341 -19.99 53.82 -15.38
C HIS A 341 -19.38 53.47 -16.75
N PRO A 342 -20.19 53.39 -17.83
CA PRO A 342 -19.68 53.04 -19.17
C PRO A 342 -18.84 54.14 -19.82
N CYS A 343 -18.96 55.39 -19.36
CA CYS A 343 -18.40 56.58 -20.01
C CYS A 343 -17.78 57.53 -18.98
N ALA A 344 -16.53 57.31 -18.59
CA ALA A 344 -15.64 58.42 -18.27
C ALA A 344 -14.90 58.75 -19.56
N ASP A 345 -15.57 59.55 -20.39
CA ASP A 345 -15.08 60.10 -21.63
C ASP A 345 -13.83 60.94 -21.34
N TYR A 346 -12.74 60.65 -22.04
CA TYR A 346 -11.54 61.49 -22.04
C TYR A 346 -11.93 62.75 -22.81
N PRO A 347 -11.89 63.96 -22.23
CA PRO A 347 -12.37 65.14 -22.95
C PRO A 347 -11.47 65.41 -24.16
N ASP A 348 -12.11 65.51 -25.33
CA ASP A 348 -11.56 65.86 -26.63
C ASP A 348 -10.47 66.93 -26.55
N GLN A 349 -9.26 66.59 -27.03
CA GLN A 349 -8.31 67.60 -27.47
C GLN A 349 -8.83 68.23 -28.78
N PRO A 350 -8.88 69.56 -28.89
CA PRO A 350 -9.35 70.21 -30.12
C PRO A 350 -8.32 70.06 -31.23
N SER A 351 -8.79 69.63 -32.40
CA SER A 351 -8.03 69.57 -33.64
C SER A 351 -7.83 70.97 -34.22
N HIS A 352 -6.60 71.49 -34.17
CA HIS A 352 -6.16 72.55 -35.09
C HIS A 352 -4.66 72.46 -35.40
N ALA A 353 -4.38 72.45 -36.72
CA ALA A 353 -3.19 72.88 -37.42
C ALA A 353 -1.89 72.03 -37.34
N SER A 354 -1.59 71.36 -38.46
CA SER A 354 -0.21 71.01 -38.86
C SER A 354 0.67 72.26 -38.95
N PRO A 355 1.96 72.17 -38.57
CA PRO A 355 2.98 72.29 -39.62
C PRO A 355 4.21 71.35 -39.45
N HIS A 356 4.69 70.85 -40.60
CA HIS A 356 6.10 70.62 -41.00
C HIS A 356 7.10 69.82 -40.11
N LEU A 357 7.43 68.59 -40.59
CA LEU A 357 8.77 67.96 -40.87
C LEU A 357 9.91 67.99 -39.80
N PRO A 358 10.96 67.11 -39.86
CA PRO A 358 11.15 65.88 -40.65
C PRO A 358 11.61 64.66 -39.81
N TRP A 359 11.76 63.55 -40.53
CA TRP A 359 12.24 62.25 -40.11
C TRP A 359 13.72 62.25 -39.67
N VAL A 360 14.02 61.52 -38.59
CA VAL A 360 15.37 60.95 -38.37
C VAL A 360 15.23 59.45 -38.12
N VAL A 361 15.61 58.70 -39.15
CA VAL A 361 15.96 57.28 -39.08
C VAL A 361 17.36 57.19 -38.47
N ILE A 362 17.53 56.42 -37.40
CA ILE A 362 18.84 55.83 -37.07
C ILE A 362 18.63 54.33 -36.93
N THR A 363 19.00 53.64 -38.00
CA THR A 363 19.29 52.21 -38.05
C THR A 363 20.63 51.92 -37.39
N GLY A 364 20.70 50.81 -36.65
CA GLY A 364 21.75 49.79 -36.80
C GLY A 364 23.17 50.12 -36.31
N GLY A 365 23.61 49.30 -35.34
CA GLY A 365 24.99 49.09 -34.92
C GLY A 365 25.03 48.00 -33.88
#